data_AF-A0A2L0PJF2-F1
#
_entry.id   AF-A0A2L0PJF2-F1
#
_cell.length_a   1.000
_cell.length_b   1.000
_cell.length_c   1.000
_cell.angle_alpha   90.00
_cell.angle_beta   90.00
_cell.angle_gamma   90.00
#
_symmetry.space_group_name_H-M   'P 1'
#
loop_
_entity.id
_entity.type
_entity.pdbx_description
1 polymer ?
#
loop_
_entity_poly.entity_id
_entity_poly.type
_entity_poly.pdbx_seq_one_letter_code
_entity_poly.pdbx_strand_id
1 'polypeptide(L)'
;MLLDAIPPQINQTALLKQTQNLCFEQFASLHSSITKGPLWVAEHLTPKKVNTKIKRQGEFHAEDQVPKNMRAELSDYKGSGYDRGHLAPSANMSTKSAQQDSFSLANMVPQNPKNNQNAWRNIEEAVRDVVSSSHQPVYLVTGVSFLNKTIPSIGKNKVLVPSHLYKAVYQPDTGVIGAYWIANTASAKPQIISLCELEAKTGINAFPLLNKEERRKVYDLPTIGKDVSKNGQIKLLKTDKTSECSNKISTTEASKLAQSFS
;
A
#
# COMPACT_ATOMS: atom_id res chain seq x y z
N MET A 1 13.03 -2.43 1.34
CA MET A 1 11.58 -2.13 1.42
C MET A 1 11.15 -1.48 0.12
N LEU A 2 11.83 -0.42 -0.28
CA LEU A 2 11.68 0.26 -1.56
C LEU A 2 12.43 -0.48 -2.68
N LEU A 3 11.90 -0.43 -3.90
CA LEU A 3 12.59 -0.89 -5.10
C LEU A 3 13.77 0.04 -5.36
N ASP A 4 14.99 -0.50 -5.37
CA ASP A 4 16.26 0.24 -5.53
C ASP A 4 16.42 1.44 -4.57
N ALA A 5 15.86 1.34 -3.35
CA ALA A 5 15.82 2.43 -2.38
C ALA A 5 15.05 3.69 -2.84
N ILE A 6 14.26 3.61 -3.92
CA ILE A 6 13.49 4.74 -4.45
C ILE A 6 12.04 4.68 -3.95
N PRO A 7 11.56 5.71 -3.24
CA PRO A 7 10.17 5.77 -2.78
C PRO A 7 9.20 6.04 -3.94
N PRO A 8 7.91 5.71 -3.78
CA PRO A 8 6.86 6.20 -4.66
C PRO A 8 6.95 7.72 -4.88
N GLN A 9 6.81 8.14 -6.14
CA GLN A 9 6.80 9.56 -6.50
C GLN A 9 5.37 10.10 -6.43
N ILE A 10 5.21 11.26 -5.81
CA ILE A 10 3.92 11.97 -5.74
C ILE A 10 3.97 13.18 -6.67
N ASN A 11 3.10 13.20 -7.67
CA ASN A 11 3.04 14.27 -8.67
C ASN A 11 2.15 15.43 -8.24
N GLN A 12 1.29 15.23 -7.23
CA GLN A 12 0.41 16.26 -6.69
C GLN A 12 1.05 16.93 -5.47
N THR A 13 1.57 18.15 -5.65
CA THR A 13 2.23 18.91 -4.56
C THR A 13 1.35 19.13 -3.33
N ALA A 14 0.03 19.17 -3.50
CA ALA A 14 -0.92 19.27 -2.39
C ALA A 14 -0.83 18.08 -1.43
N LEU A 15 -0.55 16.87 -1.93
CA LEU A 15 -0.40 15.66 -1.12
C LEU A 15 0.89 15.66 -0.31
N LEU A 16 1.93 16.39 -0.74
CA LEU A 16 3.21 16.49 -0.03
C LEU A 16 3.20 17.48 1.14
N LYS A 17 2.14 18.28 1.30
CA LYS A 17 2.05 19.25 2.39
C LYS A 17 1.99 18.55 3.75
N GLN A 18 2.89 18.95 4.65
CA GLN A 18 2.99 18.43 6.02
C GLN A 18 3.08 16.89 6.04
N THR A 19 4.00 16.36 5.24
CA THR A 19 4.30 14.94 5.21
C THR A 19 5.60 14.65 5.94
N GLN A 20 5.70 13.43 6.48
CA GLN A 20 6.87 12.92 7.18
C GLN A 20 7.14 11.50 6.71
N ASN A 21 8.39 11.22 6.36
CA ASN A 21 8.84 9.87 6.05
C ASN A 21 9.08 9.11 7.35
N LEU A 22 8.51 7.91 7.44
CA LEU A 22 8.67 7.01 8.57
C LEU A 22 9.24 5.69 8.07
N CYS A 23 10.32 5.24 8.71
CA CYS A 23 11.00 3.99 8.42
C CYS A 23 10.78 3.03 9.58
N PHE A 24 10.10 1.92 9.31
CA PHE A 24 9.93 0.81 10.24
C PHE A 24 10.83 -0.35 9.84
N GLU A 25 10.91 -1.40 10.65
CA GLU A 25 11.86 -2.50 10.41
C GLU A 25 11.65 -3.18 9.04
N GLN A 26 10.38 -3.33 8.59
CA GLN A 26 10.05 -4.11 7.39
C GLN A 26 9.13 -3.41 6.39
N PHE A 27 8.73 -2.16 6.66
CA PHE A 27 8.00 -1.30 5.73
C PHE A 27 8.38 0.19 5.90
N ALA A 28 8.18 0.98 4.86
CA ALA A 28 8.36 2.43 4.89
C ALA A 28 7.01 3.11 4.64
N SER A 29 6.77 4.27 5.25
CA SER A 29 5.50 5.01 5.18
C SER A 29 5.74 6.48 4.87
N LEU A 30 4.85 7.07 4.07
CA LEU A 30 4.71 8.52 3.99
C LEU A 30 3.49 8.94 4.80
N HIS A 31 3.71 9.44 6.01
CA HIS A 31 2.67 9.96 6.88
C HIS A 31 2.22 11.36 6.44
N SER A 32 0.93 11.65 6.53
CA SER A 32 0.39 13.00 6.31
C SER A 32 -0.27 13.53 7.58
N SER A 33 0.20 14.69 8.04
CA SER A 33 -0.42 15.41 9.16
C SER A 33 -1.82 15.94 8.84
N ILE A 34 -2.19 15.98 7.56
CA ILE A 34 -3.53 16.39 7.09
C ILE A 34 -4.50 15.21 7.21
N THR A 35 -4.11 14.02 6.75
CA THR A 35 -4.98 12.83 6.80
C THR A 35 -4.96 12.15 8.18
N LYS A 36 -3.91 12.43 8.98
CA LYS A 36 -3.55 11.73 10.24
C LYS A 36 -3.17 10.26 10.04
N GLY A 37 -2.83 9.86 8.83
CA GLY A 37 -2.41 8.50 8.50
C GLY A 37 -1.51 8.45 7.26
N PRO A 38 -1.17 7.25 6.78
CA PRO A 38 -0.30 7.08 5.63
C PRO A 38 -1.00 7.47 4.32
N LEU A 39 -0.26 8.13 3.42
CA LEU A 39 -0.66 8.26 2.01
C LEU A 39 -0.35 6.96 1.25
N TRP A 40 0.81 6.38 1.55
CA TRP A 40 1.23 5.07 1.09
C TRP A 40 2.19 4.43 2.07
N VAL A 41 2.28 3.11 2.00
CA VAL A 41 3.24 2.24 2.68
C VAL A 41 3.88 1.32 1.65
N ALA A 42 5.19 1.13 1.73
CA ALA A 42 5.96 0.30 0.82
C ALA A 42 6.61 -0.88 1.54
N GLU A 43 6.49 -2.07 0.98
CA GLU A 43 7.01 -3.33 1.53
C GLU A 43 7.83 -4.08 0.47
N HIS A 44 8.85 -4.81 0.94
CA HIS A 44 9.52 -5.84 0.15
C HIS A 44 9.26 -7.19 0.80
N LEU A 45 8.40 -7.98 0.17
CA LEU A 45 7.95 -9.28 0.68
C LEU A 45 8.67 -10.40 -0.07
N THR A 46 9.37 -11.25 0.69
CA THR A 46 10.18 -12.34 0.13
C THR A 46 9.61 -13.69 0.54
N PRO A 47 9.91 -14.78 -0.20
CA PRO A 47 9.50 -16.13 0.20
C PRO A 47 9.93 -16.49 1.62
N LYS A 48 11.13 -16.06 2.04
CA LYS A 48 11.62 -16.23 3.42
C LYS A 48 10.70 -15.57 4.45
N LYS A 49 10.27 -14.33 4.20
CA LYS A 49 9.36 -13.61 5.11
C LYS A 49 8.01 -14.31 5.19
N VAL A 50 7.42 -14.68 4.06
CA VAL A 50 6.09 -15.34 4.03
C VAL A 50 6.13 -16.70 4.74
N ASN A 51 7.20 -17.47 4.58
CA ASN A 51 7.36 -18.78 5.22
C ASN A 51 7.76 -18.71 6.70
N THR A 52 8.06 -17.52 7.23
CA THR A 52 8.44 -17.35 8.63
C THR A 52 7.18 -17.33 9.51
N LYS A 53 6.97 -18.42 10.26
CA LYS A 53 5.83 -18.55 11.17
C LYS A 53 6.14 -17.91 12.52
N ILE A 54 5.60 -16.71 12.76
CA ILE A 54 5.60 -16.09 14.08
C ILE A 54 4.16 -15.91 14.57
N LYS A 55 3.93 -16.19 15.86
CA LYS A 55 2.62 -15.98 16.48
C LYS A 55 2.29 -14.50 16.41
N ARG A 56 1.10 -14.16 15.88
CA ARG A 56 0.62 -12.78 15.84
C ARG A 56 0.62 -12.19 17.25
N GLN A 57 1.34 -11.10 17.40
CA GLN A 57 1.41 -10.29 18.60
C GLN A 57 1.49 -8.82 18.19
N GLY A 58 1.04 -7.94 19.06
CA GLY A 58 1.14 -6.51 18.88
C GLY A 58 -0.10 -5.77 19.34
N GLU A 59 0.12 -4.55 19.79
CA GLU A 59 -0.92 -3.68 20.31
C GLU A 59 -0.94 -2.39 19.50
N PHE A 60 -2.15 -1.98 19.09
CA PHE A 60 -2.32 -0.71 18.40
C PHE A 60 -1.85 0.43 19.31
N HIS A 61 -1.04 1.33 18.75
CA HIS A 61 -0.47 2.45 19.48
C HIS A 61 -0.32 3.66 18.55
N ALA A 62 -0.35 4.86 19.13
CA ALA A 62 -0.06 6.08 18.39
C ALA A 62 1.43 6.13 18.01
N GLU A 63 1.75 6.78 16.88
CA GLU A 63 3.13 6.88 16.40
C GLU A 63 3.88 8.00 17.13
N ASP A 64 4.84 7.64 17.99
CA ASP A 64 5.60 8.59 18.82
C ASP A 64 6.61 9.43 18.05
N GLN A 65 6.99 9.02 16.83
CA GLN A 65 7.79 9.86 15.93
C GLN A 65 7.02 11.03 15.32
N VAL A 66 5.68 11.03 15.44
CA VAL A 66 4.81 12.09 14.91
C VAL A 66 4.25 12.91 16.09
N PRO A 67 4.27 14.25 16.04
CA PRO A 67 3.66 15.07 17.08
C PRO A 67 2.17 14.76 17.29
N LYS A 68 1.69 14.85 18.53
CA LYS A 68 0.30 14.51 18.91
C LYS A 68 -0.77 15.23 18.06
N ASN A 69 -0.55 16.50 17.74
CA ASN A 69 -1.47 17.29 16.90
C ASN A 69 -1.41 16.91 15.41
N MET A 70 -0.49 16.04 15.00
CA MET A 70 -0.23 15.63 13.62
C MET A 70 -0.51 14.13 13.36
N ARG A 71 -0.89 13.36 14.40
CA ARG A 71 -1.16 11.92 14.29
C ARG A 71 -2.59 11.54 14.70
N ALA A 72 -2.96 10.30 14.40
CA ALA A 72 -4.15 9.68 14.97
C ALA A 72 -3.86 9.13 16.39
N GLU A 73 -4.90 9.07 17.21
CA GLU A 73 -4.90 8.44 18.52
C GLU A 73 -5.93 7.29 18.58
N LEU A 74 -5.75 6.35 19.49
CA LEU A 74 -6.68 5.20 19.63
C LEU A 74 -8.13 5.64 19.89
N SER A 75 -8.30 6.76 20.60
CA SER A 75 -9.61 7.36 20.85
C SER A 75 -10.33 7.82 19.60
N ASP A 76 -9.63 8.11 18.50
CA ASP A 76 -10.26 8.56 17.25
C ASP A 76 -11.00 7.42 16.54
N TYR A 77 -10.50 6.19 16.70
CA TYR A 77 -11.10 4.98 16.14
C TYR A 77 -12.19 4.39 17.04
N LYS A 78 -12.14 4.64 18.35
CA LYS A 78 -13.10 4.09 19.31
C LYS A 78 -14.53 4.56 18.99
N GLY A 79 -15.41 3.61 18.68
CA GLY A 79 -16.82 3.89 18.38
C GLY A 79 -17.09 4.56 17.03
N SER A 80 -16.10 4.63 16.14
CA SER A 80 -16.24 5.28 14.83
C SER A 80 -17.03 4.46 13.79
N GLY A 81 -17.17 3.15 14.03
CA GLY A 81 -17.72 2.19 13.07
C GLY A 81 -16.72 1.71 12.00
N TYR A 82 -15.49 2.22 12.00
CA TYR A 82 -14.41 1.78 11.10
C TYR A 82 -13.41 0.88 11.82
N ASP A 83 -12.88 -0.10 11.09
CA ASP A 83 -11.72 -0.87 11.53
C ASP A 83 -10.44 -0.01 11.42
N ARG A 84 -9.43 -0.38 12.21
CA ARG A 84 -8.04 0.06 12.02
C ARG A 84 -7.42 -0.81 10.92
N GLY A 85 -7.61 -0.40 9.67
CA GLY A 85 -7.16 -1.13 8.49
C GLY A 85 -5.67 -0.94 8.26
N HIS A 86 -4.91 -2.03 8.24
CA HIS A 86 -3.47 -1.99 7.98
C HIS A 86 -3.19 -1.72 6.50
N LEU A 87 -2.14 -0.96 6.17
CA LEU A 87 -1.60 -0.91 4.81
C LEU A 87 -0.48 -1.94 4.61
N ALA A 88 0.46 -2.03 5.54
CA ALA A 88 1.38 -3.16 5.71
C ALA A 88 0.82 -4.15 6.74
N PRO A 89 0.30 -5.31 6.34
CA PRO A 89 -0.37 -6.22 7.27
C PRO A 89 0.63 -6.92 8.19
N SER A 90 0.25 -7.13 9.46
CA SER A 90 1.08 -7.86 10.44
C SER A 90 1.51 -9.26 9.99
N ALA A 91 0.73 -9.90 9.11
CA ALA A 91 1.03 -11.22 8.54
C ALA A 91 2.21 -11.20 7.53
N ASN A 92 2.63 -10.03 7.04
CA ASN A 92 3.81 -9.88 6.20
C ASN A 92 5.11 -9.71 7.02
N MET A 93 4.98 -9.47 8.32
CA MET A 93 6.11 -9.19 9.21
C MET A 93 6.74 -10.49 9.69
N SER A 94 8.06 -10.59 9.61
CA SER A 94 8.83 -11.80 9.92
C SER A 94 9.50 -11.78 11.29
N THR A 95 9.43 -10.66 12.02
CA THR A 95 9.95 -10.51 13.37
C THR A 95 8.86 -9.94 14.30
N LYS A 96 9.06 -10.13 15.60
CA LYS A 96 8.18 -9.58 16.65
C LYS A 96 8.16 -8.05 16.66
N SER A 97 9.33 -7.44 16.43
CA SER A 97 9.50 -5.99 16.38
C SER A 97 8.79 -5.41 15.16
N ALA A 98 9.02 -5.96 13.96
CA ALA A 98 8.25 -5.60 12.77
C ALA A 98 6.73 -5.82 12.91
N GLN A 99 6.31 -6.87 13.62
CA GLN A 99 4.89 -7.03 13.95
C GLN A 99 4.39 -5.88 14.80
N GLN A 100 5.08 -5.53 15.89
CA GLN A 100 4.71 -4.38 16.71
C GLN A 100 4.63 -3.09 15.87
N ASP A 101 5.65 -2.81 15.05
CA ASP A 101 5.67 -1.67 14.13
C ASP A 101 4.41 -1.61 13.25
N SER A 102 3.96 -2.76 12.73
CA SER A 102 2.77 -2.81 11.87
C SER A 102 1.48 -2.42 12.59
N PHE A 103 1.44 -2.40 13.92
CA PHE A 103 0.29 -1.93 14.71
C PHE A 103 0.32 -0.41 15.01
N SER A 104 1.38 0.32 14.59
CA SER A 104 1.40 1.78 14.67
C SER A 104 0.22 2.39 13.89
N LEU A 105 -0.44 3.39 14.46
CA LEU A 105 -1.51 4.12 13.77
C LEU A 105 -1.01 4.88 12.53
N ALA A 106 0.30 5.09 12.36
CA ALA A 106 0.89 5.59 11.12
C ALA A 106 0.86 4.58 9.94
N ASN A 107 0.45 3.33 10.21
CA ASN A 107 0.16 2.28 9.23
C ASN A 107 -1.36 1.99 9.11
N MET A 108 -2.20 2.82 9.72
CA MET A 108 -3.65 2.58 9.79
C MET A 108 -4.46 3.62 9.01
N VAL A 109 -5.55 3.14 8.41
CA VAL A 109 -6.60 3.98 7.85
C VAL A 109 -7.97 3.54 8.36
N PRO A 110 -8.97 4.45 8.44
CA PRO A 110 -10.36 4.07 8.69
C PRO A 110 -10.88 3.20 7.53
N GLN A 111 -10.96 1.90 7.74
CA GLN A 111 -11.39 0.95 6.71
C GLN A 111 -12.76 0.37 7.05
N ASN A 112 -13.64 0.28 6.06
CA ASN A 112 -14.94 -0.33 6.23
C ASN A 112 -14.75 -1.79 6.71
N PRO A 113 -15.43 -2.23 7.78
CA PRO A 113 -15.19 -3.56 8.35
C PRO A 113 -15.39 -4.72 7.36
N LYS A 114 -16.41 -4.64 6.49
CA LYS A 114 -16.65 -5.70 5.49
C LYS A 114 -15.60 -5.69 4.38
N ASN A 115 -15.06 -4.52 4.04
CA ASN A 115 -13.94 -4.41 3.11
C ASN A 115 -12.66 -5.02 3.72
N ASN A 116 -12.28 -4.56 4.91
CA ASN A 116 -11.10 -4.99 5.65
C ASN A 116 -11.08 -6.51 5.90
N GLN A 117 -12.17 -7.02 6.48
CA GLN A 117 -12.26 -8.41 6.95
C GLN A 117 -12.54 -9.42 5.83
N ASN A 118 -12.85 -8.98 4.61
CA ASN A 118 -13.14 -9.88 3.49
C ASN A 118 -12.28 -9.55 2.26
N ALA A 119 -12.76 -8.68 1.37
CA ALA A 119 -12.14 -8.46 0.07
C ALA A 119 -10.67 -8.04 0.19
N TRP A 120 -10.35 -7.15 1.14
CA TRP A 120 -8.98 -6.71 1.36
C TRP A 120 -8.08 -7.80 1.96
N ARG A 121 -8.54 -8.48 3.02
CA ARG A 121 -7.85 -9.65 3.59
C ARG A 121 -7.54 -10.69 2.52
N ASN A 122 -8.48 -10.98 1.63
CA ASN A 122 -8.28 -11.98 0.58
C ASN A 122 -7.22 -11.55 -0.44
N ILE A 123 -7.12 -10.26 -0.78
CA ILE A 123 -6.05 -9.72 -1.64
C ILE A 123 -4.70 -9.88 -0.95
N GLU A 124 -4.62 -9.58 0.35
CA GLU A 124 -3.39 -9.74 1.12
C GLU A 124 -2.96 -11.22 1.19
N GLU A 125 -3.90 -12.15 1.35
CA GLU A 125 -3.67 -13.59 1.28
C GLU A 125 -3.17 -14.02 -0.10
N ALA A 126 -3.85 -13.59 -1.17
CA ALA A 126 -3.48 -13.93 -2.55
C ALA A 126 -2.06 -13.47 -2.90
N VAL A 127 -1.65 -12.27 -2.47
CA VAL A 127 -0.28 -11.77 -2.68
C VAL A 127 0.74 -12.66 -1.96
N ARG A 128 0.48 -13.08 -0.71
CA ARG A 128 1.37 -14.00 0.02
C ARG A 128 1.45 -15.37 -0.64
N ASP A 129 0.31 -15.88 -1.13
CA ASP A 129 0.24 -17.16 -1.82
C ASP A 129 0.97 -17.14 -3.16
N VAL A 130 0.90 -16.02 -3.90
CA VAL A 130 1.70 -15.80 -5.13
C VAL A 130 3.20 -15.86 -4.82
N VAL A 131 3.66 -15.13 -3.80
CA VAL A 131 5.09 -15.15 -3.40
C VAL A 131 5.54 -16.55 -2.98
N SER A 132 4.68 -17.28 -2.26
CA SER A 132 4.98 -18.64 -1.81
C SER A 132 5.03 -19.62 -2.99
N SER A 133 4.10 -19.51 -3.93
CA SER A 133 3.98 -20.45 -5.06
C SER A 133 5.02 -20.19 -6.14
N SER A 134 5.29 -18.91 -6.46
CA SER A 134 6.28 -18.55 -7.48
C SER A 134 7.72 -18.66 -6.97
N HIS A 135 7.93 -18.63 -5.65
CA HIS A 135 9.24 -18.47 -5.01
C HIS A 135 9.97 -17.19 -5.43
N GLN A 136 9.25 -16.17 -5.90
CA GLN A 136 9.81 -14.89 -6.32
C GLN A 136 9.40 -13.76 -5.37
N PRO A 137 10.32 -12.86 -5.00
CA PRO A 137 10.01 -11.70 -4.18
C PRO A 137 9.08 -10.73 -4.89
N VAL A 138 8.39 -9.90 -4.11
CA VAL A 138 7.48 -8.87 -4.61
C VAL A 138 7.71 -7.55 -3.87
N TYR A 139 7.71 -6.46 -4.64
CA TYR A 139 7.62 -5.10 -4.12
C TYR A 139 6.16 -4.68 -4.11
N LEU A 140 5.73 -4.12 -2.99
CA LEU A 140 4.36 -3.70 -2.76
C LEU A 140 4.34 -2.22 -2.40
N VAL A 141 3.39 -1.48 -2.97
CA VAL A 141 3.03 -0.14 -2.50
C VAL A 141 1.53 -0.13 -2.25
N THR A 142 1.16 -0.01 -0.98
CA THR A 142 -0.23 0.03 -0.54
C THR A 142 -0.56 1.44 -0.14
N GLY A 143 -1.69 1.98 -0.60
CA GLY A 143 -2.07 3.34 -0.26
C GLY A 143 -3.56 3.57 -0.36
N VAL A 144 -3.93 4.83 -0.19
CA VAL A 144 -5.33 5.24 -0.18
C VAL A 144 -5.58 6.47 -1.04
N SER A 145 -6.84 6.69 -1.40
CA SER A 145 -7.25 7.88 -2.14
C SER A 145 -8.52 8.50 -1.57
N PHE A 146 -8.62 9.82 -1.69
CA PHE A 146 -9.70 10.64 -1.16
C PHE A 146 -10.44 11.34 -2.31
N LEU A 147 -11.17 10.57 -3.10
CA LEU A 147 -11.82 11.04 -4.33
C LEU A 147 -13.21 11.67 -4.13
N ASN A 148 -13.72 11.68 -2.90
CA ASN A 148 -15.04 12.24 -2.62
C ASN A 148 -14.97 13.77 -2.57
N LYS A 149 -16.00 14.46 -3.09
CA LYS A 149 -16.12 15.92 -2.98
C LYS A 149 -16.08 16.40 -1.53
N THR A 150 -16.71 15.63 -0.63
CA THR A 150 -16.65 15.82 0.81
C THR A 150 -15.97 14.61 1.43
N ILE A 151 -14.84 14.83 2.10
CA ILE A 151 -14.05 13.77 2.72
C ILE A 151 -14.50 13.60 4.18
N PRO A 152 -15.07 12.44 4.57
CA PRO A 152 -15.46 12.19 5.95
C PRO A 152 -14.22 12.05 6.85
N SER A 153 -14.41 12.25 8.15
CA SER A 153 -13.37 12.06 9.15
C SER A 153 -13.94 11.46 10.44
N ILE A 154 -13.07 10.82 11.23
CA ILE A 154 -13.41 10.22 12.52
C ILE A 154 -12.62 10.86 13.66
N GLY A 155 -13.15 10.75 14.87
CA GLY A 155 -12.46 11.17 16.08
C GLY A 155 -12.34 12.68 16.28
N LYS A 156 -11.65 13.06 17.35
CA LYS A 156 -11.37 14.46 17.70
C LYS A 156 -10.27 15.03 16.82
N ASN A 157 -9.29 14.20 16.45
CA ASN A 157 -8.16 14.60 15.62
C ASN A 157 -8.48 14.64 14.11
N LYS A 158 -9.73 14.31 13.72
CA LYS A 158 -10.22 14.36 12.34
C LYS A 158 -9.41 13.48 11.38
N VAL A 159 -9.20 12.22 11.76
CA VAL A 159 -8.55 11.22 10.90
C VAL A 159 -9.42 11.03 9.65
N LEU A 160 -8.85 11.29 8.47
CA LEU A 160 -9.62 11.26 7.23
C LEU A 160 -9.96 9.82 6.82
N VAL A 161 -11.18 9.62 6.35
CA VAL A 161 -11.65 8.33 5.85
C VAL A 161 -11.42 8.28 4.33
N PRO A 162 -10.59 7.35 3.84
CA PRO A 162 -10.33 7.22 2.41
C PRO A 162 -11.56 6.67 1.68
N SER A 163 -11.78 7.10 0.44
CA SER A 163 -12.83 6.54 -0.41
C SER A 163 -12.39 5.26 -1.10
N HIS A 164 -11.08 5.08 -1.31
CA HIS A 164 -10.50 3.91 -1.97
C HIS A 164 -9.20 3.48 -1.30
N LEU A 165 -8.90 2.19 -1.41
CA LEU A 165 -7.60 1.59 -1.13
C LEU A 165 -7.02 1.02 -2.42
N TYR A 166 -5.69 0.98 -2.50
CA TYR A 166 -4.98 0.34 -3.59
C TYR A 166 -3.76 -0.44 -3.10
N LYS A 167 -3.36 -1.46 -3.86
CA LYS A 167 -2.12 -2.21 -3.63
C LYS A 167 -1.45 -2.47 -4.97
N ALA A 168 -0.39 -1.72 -5.26
CA ALA A 168 0.48 -1.93 -6.41
C ALA A 168 1.44 -3.09 -6.12
N VAL A 169 1.65 -3.92 -7.14
CA VAL A 169 2.40 -5.18 -7.09
C VAL A 169 3.43 -5.15 -8.21
N TYR A 170 4.68 -5.52 -7.89
CA TYR A 170 5.72 -5.74 -8.89
C TYR A 170 6.64 -6.90 -8.49
N GLN A 171 6.71 -7.94 -9.32
CA GLN A 171 7.68 -9.04 -9.22
C GLN A 171 8.72 -8.89 -10.33
N PRO A 172 9.94 -8.37 -10.05
CA PRO A 172 10.94 -8.10 -11.07
C PRO A 172 11.31 -9.33 -11.90
N ASP A 173 11.49 -10.48 -11.25
CA ASP A 173 11.98 -11.70 -11.89
C ASP A 173 10.99 -12.31 -12.90
N THR A 174 9.68 -12.09 -12.72
CA THR A 174 8.64 -12.56 -13.64
C THR A 174 8.09 -11.46 -14.54
N GLY A 175 8.40 -10.20 -14.24
CA GLY A 175 7.82 -9.01 -14.86
C GLY A 175 6.34 -8.79 -14.53
N VAL A 176 5.75 -9.56 -13.62
CA VAL A 176 4.34 -9.40 -13.21
C VAL A 176 4.18 -8.06 -12.51
N ILE A 177 3.21 -7.28 -12.98
CA ILE A 177 2.95 -5.93 -12.50
C ILE A 177 1.46 -5.57 -12.58
N GLY A 178 0.98 -4.73 -11.67
CA GLY A 178 -0.38 -4.21 -11.69
C GLY A 178 -0.79 -3.65 -10.33
N ALA A 179 -2.03 -3.21 -10.20
CA ALA A 179 -2.57 -2.78 -8.92
C ALA A 179 -4.00 -3.30 -8.68
N TYR A 180 -4.27 -3.68 -7.44
CA TYR A 180 -5.63 -3.80 -6.94
C TYR A 180 -6.16 -2.40 -6.62
N TRP A 181 -7.39 -2.11 -7.04
CA TRP A 181 -8.11 -0.86 -6.77
C TRP A 181 -9.50 -1.19 -6.23
N ILE A 182 -9.84 -0.70 -5.04
CA ILE A 182 -11.10 -1.06 -4.39
C ILE A 182 -11.69 0.12 -3.62
N ALA A 183 -13.00 0.32 -3.75
CA ALA A 183 -13.72 1.31 -2.94
C ALA A 183 -13.81 0.86 -1.48
N ASN A 184 -13.71 1.81 -0.54
CA ASN A 184 -13.79 1.57 0.90
C ASN A 184 -15.24 1.41 1.38
N THR A 185 -15.96 0.45 0.80
CA THR A 185 -17.38 0.19 1.10
C THR A 185 -17.62 -1.30 1.31
N ALA A 186 -18.76 -1.64 1.92
CA ALA A 186 -19.02 -3.00 2.39
C ALA A 186 -19.11 -4.08 1.31
N SER A 187 -19.49 -3.69 0.09
CA SER A 187 -19.76 -4.62 -1.02
C SER A 187 -18.86 -4.40 -2.23
N ALA A 188 -17.81 -3.58 -2.10
CA ALA A 188 -16.88 -3.32 -3.18
C ALA A 188 -16.14 -4.60 -3.59
N LYS A 189 -15.98 -4.79 -4.90
CA LYS A 189 -15.10 -5.81 -5.47
C LYS A 189 -13.82 -5.14 -5.98
N PRO A 190 -12.64 -5.76 -5.84
CA PRO A 190 -11.42 -5.20 -6.37
C PRO A 190 -11.45 -5.19 -7.91
N GLN A 191 -10.87 -4.15 -8.48
CA GLN A 191 -10.52 -4.06 -9.89
C GLN A 191 -9.00 -4.22 -10.01
N ILE A 192 -8.56 -4.90 -11.08
CA ILE A 192 -7.15 -4.95 -11.44
C ILE A 192 -6.90 -3.92 -12.52
N ILE A 193 -6.02 -2.96 -12.23
CA ILE A 193 -5.69 -1.84 -13.11
C ILE A 193 -4.19 -1.78 -13.39
N SER A 194 -3.81 -1.05 -14.43
CA SER A 194 -2.39 -0.75 -14.71
C SER A 194 -1.83 0.23 -13.68
N LEU A 195 -0.51 0.31 -13.56
CA LEU A 195 0.09 1.34 -12.70
C LEU A 195 -0.05 2.75 -13.29
N CYS A 196 -0.21 2.86 -14.60
CA CYS A 196 -0.52 4.14 -15.24
C CYS A 196 -1.93 4.62 -14.91
N GLU A 197 -2.92 3.72 -14.89
CA GLU A 197 -4.27 4.05 -14.44
C GLU A 197 -4.28 4.41 -12.94
N LEU A 198 -3.51 3.69 -12.12
CA LEU A 198 -3.36 4.02 -10.70
C LEU A 198 -2.79 5.43 -10.51
N GLU A 199 -1.72 5.77 -11.22
CA GLU A 199 -1.10 7.10 -11.15
C GLU A 199 -2.08 8.19 -11.61
N ALA A 200 -2.82 7.96 -12.70
CA ALA A 200 -3.83 8.90 -13.17
C ALA A 200 -4.93 9.16 -12.12
N LYS A 201 -5.35 8.13 -11.36
CA LYS A 201 -6.38 8.24 -10.32
C LYS A 201 -5.87 8.87 -9.02
N THR A 202 -4.61 8.66 -8.68
CA THR A 202 -4.08 8.97 -7.33
C THR A 202 -3.04 10.07 -7.31
N GLY A 203 -2.39 10.35 -8.43
CA GLY A 203 -1.19 11.17 -8.51
C GLY A 203 0.07 10.48 -7.96
N ILE A 204 0.00 9.18 -7.63
CA ILE A 204 1.11 8.42 -7.05
C ILE A 204 1.67 7.45 -8.10
N ASN A 205 2.94 7.65 -8.45
CA ASN A 205 3.72 6.70 -9.23
C ASN A 205 4.43 5.73 -8.26
N ALA A 206 3.87 4.53 -8.11
CA ALA A 206 4.34 3.52 -7.15
C ALA A 206 5.78 3.04 -7.40
N PHE A 207 6.20 2.94 -8.68
CA PHE A 207 7.52 2.44 -9.06
C PHE A 207 8.13 3.35 -10.15
N PRO A 208 8.67 4.52 -9.78
CA PRO A 208 9.04 5.56 -10.73
C PRO A 208 10.26 5.23 -11.62
N LEU A 209 11.01 4.18 -11.26
CA LEU A 209 12.11 3.66 -12.09
C LEU A 209 11.65 2.79 -13.26
N LEU A 210 10.39 2.35 -13.27
CA LEU A 210 9.85 1.54 -14.36
C LEU A 210 9.38 2.42 -15.51
N ASN A 211 9.65 1.96 -16.72
CA ASN A 211 9.25 2.68 -17.92
C ASN A 211 7.73 2.59 -18.14
N LYS A 212 7.22 3.48 -19.01
CA LYS A 212 5.78 3.61 -19.26
C LYS A 212 5.17 2.32 -19.82
N GLU A 213 5.89 1.62 -20.69
CA GLU A 213 5.42 0.36 -21.31
C GLU A 213 5.29 -0.77 -20.29
N GLU A 214 6.21 -0.86 -19.33
CA GLU A 214 6.09 -1.79 -18.20
C GLU A 214 4.86 -1.48 -17.35
N ARG A 215 4.69 -0.20 -16.98
CA ARG A 215 3.60 0.26 -16.10
C ARG A 215 2.21 0.22 -16.74
N ARG A 216 2.12 0.13 -18.06
CA ARG A 216 0.87 -0.09 -18.81
C ARG A 216 0.40 -1.54 -18.83
N LYS A 217 1.24 -2.52 -18.47
CA LYS A 217 0.83 -3.94 -18.46
C LYS A 217 -0.20 -4.21 -17.36
N VAL A 218 -1.16 -5.06 -17.67
CA VAL A 218 -2.19 -5.54 -16.73
C VAL A 218 -2.17 -7.06 -16.73
N TYR A 219 -1.78 -7.63 -15.61
CA TYR A 219 -1.73 -9.07 -15.36
C TYR A 219 -3.00 -9.56 -14.65
N ASP A 220 -3.31 -10.85 -14.76
CA ASP A 220 -4.46 -11.50 -14.13
C ASP A 220 -4.21 -11.77 -12.64
N LEU A 221 -4.07 -10.69 -11.86
CA LEU A 221 -3.72 -10.78 -10.45
C LEU A 221 -4.85 -11.49 -9.66
N PRO A 222 -4.54 -12.57 -8.91
CA PRO A 222 -5.54 -13.31 -8.15
C PRO A 222 -6.08 -12.48 -6.99
N THR A 223 -7.40 -12.49 -6.79
CA THR A 223 -8.03 -11.68 -5.73
C THR A 223 -8.28 -12.44 -4.44
N ILE A 224 -8.02 -13.75 -4.46
CA ILE A 224 -8.20 -14.70 -3.37
C ILE A 224 -7.16 -15.81 -3.51
N GLY A 225 -6.71 -16.39 -2.38
CA GLY A 225 -5.65 -17.41 -2.38
C GLY A 225 -5.95 -18.65 -3.23
N LYS A 226 -7.21 -19.08 -3.29
CA LYS A 226 -7.62 -20.26 -4.08
C LYS A 226 -7.44 -20.11 -5.60
N ASP A 227 -7.32 -18.88 -6.09
CA ASP A 227 -7.13 -18.60 -7.53
C ASP A 227 -5.64 -18.52 -7.91
N VAL A 228 -4.73 -18.63 -6.93
CA VAL A 228 -3.28 -18.65 -7.20
C VAL A 228 -2.89 -19.97 -7.87
N SER A 229 -2.21 -19.86 -9.01
CA SER A 229 -1.72 -21.03 -9.73
C SER A 229 -0.65 -21.77 -8.92
N LYS A 230 -0.58 -23.10 -9.07
CA LYS A 230 0.36 -23.95 -8.31
C LYS A 230 1.84 -23.59 -8.48
N ASN A 231 2.19 -22.95 -9.60
CA ASN A 231 3.54 -22.48 -9.91
C ASN A 231 3.68 -20.95 -9.82
N GLY A 232 2.65 -20.25 -9.34
CA GLY A 232 2.63 -18.79 -9.25
C GLY A 232 2.70 -18.06 -10.59
N GLN A 233 2.46 -18.75 -11.72
CA GLN A 233 2.32 -18.09 -13.02
C GLN A 233 1.08 -17.21 -13.05
N ILE A 234 1.28 -15.98 -13.53
CA ILE A 234 0.24 -14.99 -13.72
C ILE A 234 0.31 -14.52 -15.17
N LYS A 235 -0.83 -14.59 -15.88
CA LYS A 235 -0.92 -14.28 -17.31
C LYS A 235 -1.05 -12.77 -17.53
N LEU A 236 -0.36 -12.24 -18.54
CA LEU A 236 -0.63 -10.89 -19.06
C LEU A 236 -2.01 -10.89 -19.75
N LEU A 237 -2.92 -10.04 -19.28
CA LEU A 237 -4.27 -9.92 -19.85
C LEU A 237 -4.29 -8.92 -21.00
N LYS A 238 -3.74 -7.73 -20.78
CA LYS A 238 -3.78 -6.61 -21.72
C LYS A 238 -2.72 -5.57 -21.40
N THR A 239 -2.56 -4.64 -22.34
CA THR A 239 -1.82 -3.39 -22.14
C THR A 239 -2.81 -2.22 -22.13
N ASP A 240 -2.72 -1.37 -21.11
CA ASP A 240 -3.47 -0.13 -21.00
C ASP A 240 -3.00 0.87 -22.06
N LYS A 241 -3.88 1.19 -23.00
CA LYS A 241 -3.62 2.13 -24.10
C LYS A 241 -4.13 3.54 -23.82
N THR A 242 -4.88 3.75 -22.74
CA THR A 242 -5.68 4.97 -22.52
C THR A 242 -5.19 5.83 -21.38
N SER A 243 -4.61 5.24 -20.33
CA SER A 243 -4.17 6.02 -19.17
C SER A 243 -2.87 6.77 -19.47
N GLU A 244 -2.85 8.04 -19.10
CA GLU A 244 -1.64 8.86 -19.11
C GLU A 244 -0.98 8.83 -17.73
N CYS A 245 0.35 8.74 -17.74
CA CYS A 245 1.20 8.59 -16.57
C CYS A 245 2.57 9.17 -16.92
N SER A 246 3.33 9.57 -15.89
CA SER A 246 4.68 10.11 -16.00
C SER A 246 5.61 9.17 -16.77
N ASN A 247 6.73 9.70 -17.27
CA ASN A 247 7.83 8.87 -17.77
C ASN A 247 8.65 8.29 -16.61
N LYS A 248 9.56 7.36 -16.92
CA LYS A 248 10.59 6.94 -15.96
C LYS A 248 11.40 8.17 -15.51
N ILE A 249 11.64 8.29 -14.21
CA ILE A 249 12.43 9.40 -13.66
C ILE A 249 13.91 9.29 -14.05
N SER A 250 14.58 10.42 -14.17
CA SER A 250 16.02 10.48 -14.40
C SER A 250 16.81 10.00 -13.18
N THR A 251 18.08 9.63 -13.37
CA THR A 251 18.99 9.27 -12.27
C THR A 251 19.09 10.38 -11.22
N THR A 252 19.11 11.64 -11.65
CA THR A 252 19.15 12.80 -10.75
C THR A 252 17.90 12.91 -9.89
N GLU A 253 16.72 12.70 -10.46
CA GLU A 253 15.46 12.68 -9.72
C GLU A 253 15.38 11.49 -8.76
N ALA A 254 15.85 10.32 -9.19
CA ALA A 254 15.93 9.12 -8.36
C ALA A 254 16.82 9.36 -7.13
N SER A 255 18.01 9.92 -7.32
CA SER A 255 18.91 10.25 -6.20
C SER A 255 18.28 11.23 -5.21
N LYS A 256 17.56 12.26 -5.69
CA LYS A 256 16.84 13.20 -4.81
C LYS A 256 15.73 12.53 -4.02
N LEU A 257 14.95 11.65 -4.67
CA LEU A 257 13.89 10.88 -4.01
C LEU A 257 14.47 9.93 -2.96
N ALA A 258 15.55 9.21 -3.26
CA ALA A 258 16.22 8.34 -2.31
C ALA A 258 16.70 9.11 -1.07
N GLN A 259 17.34 10.27 -1.27
CA GLN A 259 17.84 11.13 -0.18
C GLN A 259 16.71 11.64 0.73
N SER A 260 15.50 11.83 0.21
CA SER A 260 14.37 12.26 1.04
C SER A 260 13.94 11.20 2.06
N PHE A 261 14.16 9.91 1.77
CA PHE A 261 13.79 8.77 2.62
C PHE A 261 14.97 8.18 3.41
N SER A 262 16.13 8.84 3.37
CA SER A 262 17.37 8.45 4.05
C SER A 262 17.41 8.90 5.50
#